data_AF-A0A662TMU3-F1
#
_entry.id   AF-A0A662TMU3-F1
#
_cell.length_a   1.000
_cell.length_b   1.000
_cell.length_c   1.000
_cell.angle_alpha   90.00
_cell.angle_beta   90.00
_cell.angle_gamma   90.00
#
_symmetry.space_group_name_H-M   'P 1'
#
loop_
_entity.id
_entity.type
_entity.pdbx_description
1 polymer ?
#
loop_
_entity_poly.entity_id
_entity_poly.type
_entity_poly.pdbx_seq_one_letter_code
_entity_poly.pdbx_strand_id
1 'polypeptide(L)'
;PLKLVLANIVKMYRNGVKLDISTVYIPGLNDEDIAKIAEFIASIDPKIHFHIIGYVEVPGAPWRKPTNHEVINVVEKARKYLVKVTWSNVTAEQIKYNSIRLL
;
A
#
# COMPACT_ATOMS: atom_id res chain seq x y z
N PRO A 1 -1.94 17.05 10.73
CA PRO A 1 -0.82 16.30 10.10
C PRO A 1 -1.17 15.70 8.71
N LEU A 2 -2.22 14.88 8.59
CA LEU A 2 -2.57 14.18 7.35
C LEU A 2 -2.87 15.10 6.15
N LYS A 3 -3.64 16.17 6.35
CA LYS A 3 -3.99 17.15 5.29
C LYS A 3 -2.77 17.71 4.56
N LEU A 4 -1.68 17.99 5.29
CA LEU A 4 -0.44 18.52 4.71
C LEU A 4 0.29 17.46 3.88
N VAL A 5 0.31 16.21 4.35
CA VAL A 5 0.90 15.09 3.61
C VAL A 5 0.17 14.88 2.28
N LEU A 6 -1.16 14.81 2.31
CA LEU A 6 -1.96 14.65 1.09
C LEU A 6 -1.77 15.83 0.13
N ALA A 7 -1.76 17.06 0.64
CA ALA A 7 -1.50 18.25 -0.18
C ALA A 7 -0.11 18.23 -0.83
N ASN A 8 0.91 17.74 -0.11
CA ASN A 8 2.25 17.60 -0.65
C ASN A 8 2.32 16.52 -1.75
N ILE A 9 1.62 15.40 -1.61
CA ILE A 9 1.54 14.38 -2.67
C ILE A 9 0.98 15.00 -3.96
N VAL A 10 -0.13 15.74 -3.88
CA VAL A 10 -0.71 16.43 -5.04
C VAL A 10 0.26 17.45 -5.63
N LYS A 11 0.92 18.25 -4.78
CA LYS A 11 1.90 19.26 -5.22
C LYS A 11 3.10 18.61 -5.93
N MET A 12 3.65 17.53 -5.39
CA MET A 12 4.78 16.82 -6.01
C MET A 12 4.39 16.26 -7.37
N TYR A 13 3.22 15.62 -7.50
CA TYR A 13 2.74 15.12 -8.78
C TYR A 13 2.61 16.23 -9.83
N ARG A 14 1.96 17.34 -9.46
CA ARG A 14 1.78 18.51 -10.34
C ARG A 14 3.09 19.15 -10.77
N ASN A 15 4.14 19.00 -9.97
CA ASN A 15 5.49 19.46 -10.30
C ASN A 15 6.29 18.45 -11.14
N GLY A 16 5.67 17.39 -11.66
CA GLY A 16 6.31 16.40 -12.53
C GLY A 16 7.05 15.29 -11.78
N VAL A 17 6.94 15.21 -10.45
CA VAL A 17 7.52 14.10 -9.68
C VAL A 17 6.71 12.84 -9.93
N LYS A 18 7.39 11.78 -10.37
CA LYS A 18 6.79 10.46 -10.52
C LYS A 18 6.44 9.89 -9.15
N LEU A 19 5.16 9.57 -8.94
CA LEU A 19 4.69 8.97 -7.70
C LEU A 19 4.59 7.44 -7.82
N ASP A 20 5.01 6.76 -6.76
CA ASP A 20 4.74 5.36 -6.50
C ASP A 20 4.25 5.26 -5.05
N ILE A 21 3.03 4.77 -4.85
CA ILE A 21 2.37 4.78 -3.55
C ILE A 21 2.20 3.33 -3.10
N SER A 22 2.56 3.06 -1.84
CA SER A 22 2.36 1.75 -1.24
C SER A 22 1.70 1.87 0.13
N THR A 23 0.99 0.81 0.53
CA THR A 23 0.42 0.69 1.87
C THR A 23 0.48 -0.73 2.36
N VAL A 24 0.56 -0.90 3.68
CA VAL A 24 0.41 -2.21 4.33
C VAL A 24 -1.08 -2.48 4.57
N TYR A 25 -1.53 -3.68 4.27
CA TYR A 25 -2.87 -4.17 4.57
C TYR A 25 -2.84 -5.11 5.78
N ILE A 26 -3.62 -4.76 6.80
CA ILE A 26 -3.79 -5.50 8.05
C ILE A 26 -5.28 -5.81 8.23
N PRO A 27 -5.68 -7.09 8.15
CA PRO A 27 -7.09 -7.48 8.32
C PRO A 27 -7.66 -7.03 9.68
N GLY A 28 -8.85 -6.45 9.65
CA GLY A 28 -9.56 -5.93 10.82
C GLY A 28 -9.07 -4.57 11.33
N LEU A 29 -8.00 -4.01 10.75
CA LEU A 29 -7.48 -2.69 11.15
C LEU A 29 -7.77 -1.63 10.09
N ASN A 30 -7.48 -1.92 8.81
CA ASN A 30 -7.53 -0.91 7.74
C ASN A 30 -8.21 -1.39 6.45
N ASP A 31 -9.14 -2.34 6.56
CA ASP A 31 -9.85 -2.95 5.42
C ASP A 31 -10.54 -1.95 4.50
N GLU A 32 -11.13 -0.89 5.08
CA GLU A 32 -11.80 0.17 4.32
C GLU A 32 -10.84 1.20 3.74
N ASP A 33 -9.68 1.37 4.37
CA ASP A 33 -8.75 2.45 4.01
C ASP A 33 -8.12 2.21 2.64
N ILE A 34 -7.96 0.95 2.24
CA ILE A 34 -7.42 0.60 0.91
C ILE A 34 -8.26 1.24 -0.22
N ALA A 35 -9.58 1.20 -0.10
CA ALA A 35 -10.48 1.81 -1.09
C ALA A 35 -10.41 3.34 -1.03
N LYS A 36 -10.41 3.93 0.17
CA LYS A 36 -10.29 5.39 0.38
C LYS A 36 -8.97 5.94 -0.17
N ILE A 37 -7.87 5.20 0.01
CA ILE A 37 -6.56 5.52 -0.57
C ILE A 37 -6.63 5.43 -2.10
N ALA A 38 -7.19 4.36 -2.66
CA ALA A 38 -7.31 4.21 -4.10
C ALA A 38 -8.15 5.33 -4.75
N GLU A 39 -9.25 5.73 -4.11
CA GLU A 39 -10.08 6.86 -4.52
C GLU A 39 -9.31 8.19 -4.47
N PHE A 40 -8.55 8.42 -3.39
CA PHE A 40 -7.67 9.59 -3.29
C PHE A 40 -6.63 9.62 -4.41
N ILE A 41 -5.96 8.50 -4.68
CA ILE A 41 -4.96 8.42 -5.76
C ILE A 41 -5.62 8.68 -7.12
N ALA A 42 -6.79 8.11 -7.37
CA ALA A 42 -7.54 8.29 -8.61
C ALA A 42 -7.97 9.75 -8.82
N SER A 43 -8.24 10.49 -7.73
CA SER A 43 -8.52 11.93 -7.80
C SER A 43 -7.32 12.77 -8.26
N ILE A 44 -6.11 12.23 -8.18
CA ILE A 44 -4.88 12.85 -8.70
C ILE A 44 -4.66 12.41 -10.15
N ASP A 45 -4.47 11.09 -10.36
CA ASP A 45 -4.39 10.45 -11.66
C ASP A 45 -4.57 8.92 -11.51
N PRO A 46 -5.56 8.30 -12.18
CA PRO A 46 -5.83 6.87 -12.06
C PRO A 46 -4.70 5.96 -12.59
N LYS A 47 -3.69 6.51 -13.27
CA LYS A 47 -2.51 5.79 -13.76
C LYS A 47 -1.37 5.70 -12.73
N ILE A 48 -1.44 6.44 -11.62
CA ILE A 48 -0.46 6.34 -10.54
C ILE A 48 -0.43 4.90 -10.01
N HIS A 49 0.78 4.39 -9.80
CA HIS A 49 0.96 3.03 -9.29
C HIS A 49 0.57 2.95 -7.81
N PHE A 50 -0.21 1.93 -7.46
CA PHE A 50 -0.55 1.62 -6.08
C PHE A 50 -0.17 0.17 -5.73
N HIS A 51 0.73 -0.01 -4.76
CA HIS A 51 1.19 -1.32 -4.31
C HIS A 51 0.66 -1.66 -2.90
N ILE A 52 -0.08 -2.75 -2.78
CA ILE A 52 -0.65 -3.21 -1.51
C ILE A 52 0.22 -4.35 -0.94
N ILE A 53 0.75 -4.16 0.26
CA ILE A 53 1.66 -5.09 0.92
C ILE A 53 0.88 -5.80 2.03
N GLY A 54 0.74 -7.12 1.94
CA GLY A 54 0.19 -7.92 3.05
C GLY A 54 1.11 -7.83 4.26
N TYR A 55 0.53 -7.56 5.43
CA TYR A 55 1.27 -7.46 6.67
C TYR A 55 2.07 -8.74 6.97
N VAL A 56 3.35 -8.56 7.31
CA VAL A 56 4.20 -9.64 7.82
C VAL A 56 4.06 -9.66 9.33
N GLU A 57 3.71 -10.82 9.88
CA GLU A 57 3.50 -11.00 11.31
C GLU A 57 4.78 -10.70 12.10
N VAL A 58 4.63 -9.95 13.19
CA VAL A 58 5.72 -9.56 14.10
C VAL A 58 5.44 -10.19 15.47
N PRO A 59 6.39 -10.92 16.06
CA PRO A 59 6.21 -11.53 17.38
C PRO A 59 5.74 -10.51 18.43
N GLY A 60 4.61 -10.81 19.10
CA GLY A 60 4.02 -9.96 20.13
C GLY A 60 3.06 -8.88 19.64
N ALA A 61 2.94 -8.67 18.32
CA ALA A 61 1.93 -7.77 17.77
C ALA A 61 0.54 -8.45 17.77
N PRO A 62 -0.56 -7.71 17.99
CA PRO A 62 -1.92 -8.28 18.04
C PRO A 62 -2.52 -8.58 16.66
N TRP A 63 -1.82 -8.23 15.58
CA TRP A 63 -2.33 -8.35 14.22
C TRP A 63 -1.81 -9.61 13.55
N ARG A 64 -2.71 -10.32 12.87
CA ARG A 64 -2.35 -11.48 12.04
C ARG A 64 -1.94 -11.06 10.63
N LYS A 65 -1.15 -11.91 9.98
CA LYS A 65 -0.91 -11.83 8.53
C LYS A 65 -2.21 -12.08 7.72
N PRO A 66 -2.48 -11.32 6.65
CA PRO A 66 -3.55 -11.65 5.70
C PRO A 66 -3.25 -12.89 4.87
N THR A 67 -4.30 -13.61 4.49
CA THR A 67 -4.22 -14.62 3.42
C THR A 67 -4.09 -13.95 2.05
N ASN A 68 -3.58 -14.67 1.05
CA ASN A 68 -3.53 -14.16 -0.33
C ASN A 68 -4.93 -13.78 -0.85
N HIS A 69 -5.95 -14.55 -0.49
CA HIS A 69 -7.33 -14.26 -0.90
C HIS A 69 -7.82 -12.92 -0.34
N GLU A 70 -7.53 -12.63 0.94
CA GLU A 70 -7.87 -11.34 1.55
C GLU A 70 -7.13 -10.17 0.88
N VAL A 71 -5.85 -10.33 0.56
CA VAL A 71 -5.08 -9.31 -0.18
C VAL A 71 -5.67 -9.09 -1.57
N ILE A 72 -5.97 -10.16 -2.31
CA ILE A 72 -6.59 -10.07 -3.64
C ILE A 72 -7.95 -9.35 -3.56
N ASN A 73 -8.76 -9.66 -2.55
CA ASN A 73 -10.08 -9.03 -2.39
C ASN A 73 -9.97 -7.51 -2.20
N VAL A 74 -8.97 -7.02 -1.44
CA VAL A 74 -8.76 -5.56 -1.31
C VAL A 74 -8.11 -4.94 -2.55
N VAL A 75 -7.26 -5.66 -3.26
CA VAL A 75 -6.71 -5.25 -4.56
C VAL A 75 -7.83 -5.03 -5.58
N GLU A 76 -8.77 -5.96 -5.69
CA GLU A 76 -9.90 -5.86 -6.62
C GLU A 76 -10.82 -4.67 -6.29
N LYS A 77 -10.96 -4.31 -5.01
CA LYS A 77 -11.64 -3.07 -4.62
C LYS A 77 -10.89 -1.83 -5.11
N ALA A 78 -9.56 -1.80 -4.95
CA ALA A 78 -8.73 -0.68 -5.41
C ALA A 78 -8.71 -0.54 -6.95
N ARG A 79 -8.73 -1.67 -7.68
CA ARG A 79 -8.77 -1.71 -9.16
C ARG A 79 -10.02 -1.09 -9.76
N LYS A 80 -11.09 -0.89 -8.99
CA LYS A 80 -12.27 -0.13 -9.43
C LYS A 80 -11.95 1.35 -9.69
N TYR A 81 -10.88 1.87 -9.08
CA TYR A 81 -10.47 3.27 -9.17
C TYR A 81 -9.19 3.48 -9.97
N LEU A 82 -8.27 2.51 -9.96
CA LEU A 82 -6.91 2.65 -10.49
C LEU A 82 -6.58 1.61 -11.56
N VAL A 83 -5.82 2.04 -12.56
CA VAL A 83 -5.37 1.18 -13.68
C VAL A 83 -4.27 0.22 -13.22
N LYS A 84 -3.31 0.70 -12.42
CA LYS A 84 -2.12 -0.06 -12.04
C LYS A 84 -2.06 -0.31 -10.53
N VAL A 85 -2.69 -1.40 -10.10
CA VAL A 85 -2.57 -1.93 -8.74
C VAL A 85 -1.74 -3.21 -8.75
N THR A 86 -0.77 -3.32 -7.84
CA THR A 86 0.02 -4.55 -7.63
C THR A 86 0.03 -4.91 -6.15
N TRP A 87 0.47 -6.11 -5.81
CA TRP A 87 0.49 -6.56 -4.42
C TRP A 87 1.60 -7.55 -4.14
N SER A 88 1.92 -7.69 -2.85
CA SER A 88 2.82 -8.72 -2.31
C SER A 88 2.26 -9.25 -0.99
N ASN A 89 2.54 -10.50 -0.64
CA ASN A 89 2.11 -11.10 0.63
C ASN A 89 3.11 -12.16 1.13
N VAL A 90 4.33 -11.72 1.39
CA VAL A 90 5.46 -12.59 1.72
C VAL A 90 5.51 -12.94 3.20
N THR A 91 6.28 -13.97 3.57
CA THR A 91 6.65 -14.25 4.97
C THR A 91 8.03 -13.68 5.28
N ALA A 92 8.37 -13.59 6.57
CA ALA A 92 9.69 -13.13 6.99
C ALA A 92 10.81 -14.01 6.40
N GLU A 93 10.58 -15.33 6.29
CA GLU A 93 11.55 -16.28 5.72
C GLU A 93 11.73 -16.13 4.21
N GLN A 94 10.75 -15.57 3.50
CA GLN A 94 10.83 -15.29 2.07
C GLN A 94 11.59 -13.99 1.79
N ILE A 95 11.63 -13.07 2.75
CA ILE A 95 12.43 -11.84 2.69
C ILE A 95 13.87 -12.19 3.11
N LYS A 96 14.61 -12.90 2.26
CA LYS A 96 16.05 -13.12 2.45
C LYS A 96 16.83 -12.16 1.57
N TYR A 97 17.40 -11.14 2.19
CA TYR A 97 18.41 -10.30 1.57
C TYR A 97 19.61 -10.17 2.49
N ASN A 98 20.80 -10.23 1.91
CA ASN A 98 22.02 -9.87 2.63
C ASN A 98 21.98 -8.36 2.89
N SER A 99 21.48 -7.95 4.06
CA SER A 99 21.55 -6.55 4.48
C SER A 99 22.96 -6.26 5.00
N ILE A 100 23.72 -5.46 4.26
CA ILE A 100 24.93 -4.85 4.80
C ILE A 100 24.49 -3.64 5.60
N ARG A 101 24.75 -3.65 6.91
CA ARG A 101 24.53 -2.48 7.75
C ARG A 101 25.65 -1.48 7.45
N LEU A 102 25.33 -0.45 6.68
CA LEU A 102 26.21 0.71 6.51
C LEU A 102 26.07 1.56 7.78
N LEU A 103 26.97 1.31 8.74
CA LEU A 103 27.20 2.20 9.89
C LEU A 103 28.13 3.33 9.46
#